data_AF-X1RAQ2-F1
#
_entry.id   AF-X1RAQ2-F1
#
_cell.length_a   1.000
_cell.length_b   1.000
_cell.length_c   1.000
_cell.angle_alpha   90.00
_cell.angle_beta   90.00
_cell.angle_gamma   90.00
#
_symmetry.space_group_name_H-M   'P 1'
#
loop_
_entity.id
_entity.type
_entity.pdbx_description
1 polymer ?
#
loop_
_entity_poly.entity_id
_entity_poly.type
_entity_poly.pdbx_seq_one_letter_code
_entity_poly.pdbx_strand_id
1 'polypeptide(L)'
;RRVTVHRPLPINMANWTNLAGGCPQAAKPRVIPWINFARNVRATTPNTEYALDILPANVQYAWENMHWDLDNKTFILNDYVGVWPDETGQNLRTVWWEYGGVEYPQPFIAPTRWDTRFNFNELPLGMPAHTGILSYHGPKPVDRKLLGTNEIMEARILDNGAAINNIRLDNVLFAQWSRKVEF
;
A
#
# COMPACT_ATOMS: atom_id res chain seq x y z
N ARG A 1 11.80 53.62 2.48
CA ARG A 1 11.77 52.14 2.38
C ARG A 1 10.81 51.78 1.24
N ARG A 2 11.31 51.36 0.07
CA ARG A 2 10.44 50.94 -1.05
C ARG A 2 9.81 49.60 -0.68
N VAL A 3 8.50 49.51 -0.71
CA VAL A 3 7.76 48.24 -0.57
C VAL A 3 7.52 47.72 -1.97
N THR A 4 8.18 46.62 -2.32
CA THR A 4 7.90 45.89 -3.56
C THR A 4 6.63 45.09 -3.35
N VAL A 5 5.53 45.48 -4.00
CA VAL A 5 4.27 44.73 -3.97
C VAL A 5 4.31 43.69 -5.07
N HIS A 6 4.47 42.42 -4.71
CA HIS A 6 4.30 41.32 -5.64
C HIS A 6 2.81 41.12 -5.91
N ARG A 7 2.34 41.53 -7.10
CA ARG A 7 0.99 41.19 -7.56
C ARG A 7 0.94 39.68 -7.82
N PRO A 8 -0.16 38.98 -7.47
CA PRO A 8 -0.33 37.58 -7.86
C PRO A 8 -0.28 37.50 -9.40
N LEU A 9 0.63 36.68 -9.91
CA LEU A 9 0.74 36.43 -11.35
C LEU A 9 -0.51 35.67 -11.80
N PRO A 10 -1.17 36.06 -12.90
CA PRO A 10 -2.27 35.29 -13.46
C PRO A 10 -1.76 33.92 -13.88
N ILE A 11 -2.46 32.90 -13.43
CA ILE A 11 -2.11 31.51 -13.72
C ILE A 11 -2.41 31.23 -15.20
N ASN A 12 -1.42 30.74 -15.96
CA ASN A 12 -1.55 30.40 -17.38
C ASN A 12 -0.67 29.19 -17.77
N MET A 13 -0.92 28.60 -18.94
CA MET A 13 -0.19 27.40 -19.38
C MET A 13 1.34 27.59 -19.50
N ALA A 14 1.84 28.82 -19.62
CA ALA A 14 3.26 29.12 -19.72
C ALA A 14 3.97 29.19 -18.35
N ASN A 15 3.24 29.43 -17.24
CA ASN A 15 3.78 29.48 -15.88
C ASN A 15 3.33 28.32 -14.97
N TRP A 16 2.42 27.46 -15.46
CA TRP A 16 1.92 26.25 -14.80
C TRP A 16 2.95 25.11 -14.77
N THR A 17 4.05 25.22 -15.52
CA THR A 17 5.08 24.18 -15.68
C THR A 17 5.92 23.90 -14.44
N ASN A 18 5.99 24.84 -13.49
CA ASN A 18 6.80 24.72 -12.27
C ASN A 18 6.00 24.25 -11.04
N LEU A 19 4.71 23.96 -11.19
CA LEU A 19 3.86 23.48 -10.10
C LEU A 19 3.84 21.95 -10.04
N ALA A 20 4.00 21.41 -8.84
CA ALA A 20 3.82 19.99 -8.59
C ALA A 20 2.36 19.62 -8.94
N GLY A 21 2.18 18.83 -10.01
CA GLY A 21 0.88 18.44 -10.53
C GLY A 21 0.45 19.11 -11.84
N GLY A 22 1.23 20.08 -12.33
CA GLY A 22 0.83 20.89 -13.48
C GLY A 22 1.41 20.53 -14.85
N CYS A 23 2.61 19.97 -14.88
CA CYS A 23 3.29 19.58 -16.12
C CYS A 23 4.09 18.29 -15.90
N PRO A 24 4.05 17.32 -16.83
CA PRO A 24 4.88 16.12 -16.77
C PRO A 24 6.40 16.36 -16.80
N GLN A 25 6.84 17.58 -17.10
CA GLN A 25 8.26 17.95 -17.26
C GLN A 25 8.72 19.00 -16.22
N ALA A 26 8.03 19.11 -15.08
CA ALA A 26 8.41 20.05 -14.04
C ALA A 26 9.78 19.67 -13.44
N ALA A 27 10.66 20.66 -13.20
CA ALA A 27 11.97 20.42 -12.60
C ALA A 27 11.92 19.94 -11.13
N LYS A 28 10.72 19.88 -10.53
CA LYS A 28 10.50 19.44 -9.15
C LYS A 28 9.68 18.15 -9.16
N PRO A 29 10.01 17.18 -8.29
CA PRO A 29 9.25 15.95 -8.21
C PRO A 29 7.81 16.22 -7.80
N ARG A 30 6.89 15.48 -8.42
CA ARG A 30 5.48 15.46 -8.06
C ARG A 30 5.30 14.44 -6.94
N VAL A 31 4.78 14.89 -5.79
CA VAL A 31 4.43 13.99 -4.67
C VAL A 31 2.92 13.85 -4.65
N ILE A 32 2.43 12.66 -4.96
CA ILE A 32 1.01 12.37 -5.15
C ILE A 32 0.54 11.44 -4.03
N PRO A 33 -0.55 11.76 -3.31
CA PRO A 33 -1.16 10.80 -2.41
C PRO A 33 -1.66 9.62 -3.23
N TRP A 34 -1.28 8.42 -2.83
CA TRP A 34 -1.55 7.23 -3.60
C TRP A 34 -1.99 6.11 -2.67
N ILE A 35 -3.25 5.72 -2.83
CA ILE A 35 -3.87 4.65 -2.07
C ILE A 35 -4.06 3.51 -3.05
N ASN A 36 -3.56 2.33 -2.69
CA ASN A 36 -3.80 1.13 -3.48
C ASN A 36 -4.30 -0.01 -2.61
N PHE A 37 -5.11 -0.90 -3.19
CA PHE A 37 -5.61 -2.08 -2.50
C PHE A 37 -5.72 -3.26 -3.47
N ALA A 38 -5.65 -4.47 -2.92
CA ALA A 38 -5.66 -5.70 -3.69
C ALA A 38 -6.36 -6.80 -2.90
N ARG A 39 -7.04 -7.68 -3.64
CA ARG A 39 -7.63 -8.90 -3.09
C ARG A 39 -7.00 -10.12 -3.72
N ASN A 40 -6.84 -11.18 -2.93
CA ASN A 40 -6.46 -12.46 -3.51
C ASN A 40 -7.63 -13.01 -4.35
N VAL A 41 -7.33 -13.35 -5.60
CA VAL A 41 -8.31 -13.93 -6.54
C VAL A 41 -8.24 -15.43 -6.57
N ARG A 42 -7.12 -16.01 -6.17
CA ARG A 42 -6.92 -17.45 -6.08
C ARG A 42 -6.76 -17.82 -4.62
N ALA A 43 -7.17 -19.05 -4.30
CA ALA A 43 -6.88 -19.58 -2.98
C ALA A 43 -5.36 -19.62 -2.75
N THR A 44 -4.92 -19.35 -1.53
CA THR A 44 -3.50 -19.51 -1.18
C THR A 44 -3.12 -20.98 -1.16
N THR A 45 -1.84 -21.27 -1.35
CA THR A 45 -1.30 -22.60 -1.08
C THR A 45 -0.79 -22.61 0.36
N PRO A 46 -1.18 -23.60 1.19
CA PRO A 46 -0.77 -23.66 2.59
C PRO A 46 0.72 -23.41 2.81
N ASN A 47 1.05 -22.53 3.76
CA ASN A 47 2.42 -22.11 4.11
C ASN A 47 3.28 -21.66 2.91
N THR A 48 2.66 -21.21 1.82
CA THR A 48 3.36 -20.69 0.64
C THR A 48 3.09 -19.20 0.51
N GLU A 49 4.14 -18.45 0.19
CA GLU A 49 4.02 -17.01 -0.01
C GLU A 49 3.12 -16.70 -1.20
N TYR A 50 2.26 -15.71 -1.01
CA TYR A 50 1.31 -15.28 -2.01
C TYR A 50 1.57 -13.81 -2.34
N ALA A 51 2.22 -13.57 -3.47
CA ALA A 51 2.43 -12.22 -3.98
C ALA A 51 1.13 -11.69 -4.59
N LEU A 52 0.75 -10.47 -4.22
CA LEU A 52 -0.41 -9.77 -4.76
C LEU A 52 -0.07 -9.16 -6.13
N ASP A 53 0.22 -10.03 -7.09
CA ASP A 53 0.71 -9.72 -8.43
C ASP A 53 -0.27 -10.21 -9.51
N ILE A 54 -0.41 -9.43 -10.57
CA ILE A 54 -1.24 -9.74 -11.73
C ILE A 54 -0.61 -10.81 -12.64
N LEU A 55 0.71 -10.89 -12.74
CA LEU A 55 1.40 -11.86 -13.61
C LEU A 55 1.15 -13.33 -13.22
N PRO A 56 1.16 -13.72 -11.93
CA PRO A 56 0.71 -15.05 -11.51
C PRO A 56 -0.83 -15.20 -11.44
N ALA A 57 -1.58 -14.16 -11.87
CA ALA A 57 -3.03 -14.06 -11.75
C ALA A 57 -3.52 -14.19 -10.30
N ASN A 58 -2.77 -13.63 -9.35
CA ASN A 58 -3.12 -13.62 -7.93
C ASN A 58 -4.06 -12.46 -7.57
N VAL A 59 -4.14 -11.43 -8.42
CA VAL A 59 -5.10 -10.32 -8.34
C VAL A 59 -5.89 -10.20 -9.65
N GLN A 60 -7.06 -9.55 -9.63
CA GLN A 60 -7.98 -9.57 -10.77
C GLN A 60 -7.67 -8.44 -11.74
N TYR A 61 -7.39 -7.26 -11.21
CA TYR A 61 -7.33 -6.03 -11.97
C TYR A 61 -5.94 -5.41 -11.92
N ALA A 62 -5.57 -4.70 -13.00
CA ALA A 62 -4.29 -4.00 -13.08
C ALA A 62 -4.10 -2.96 -11.97
N TRP A 63 -5.20 -2.35 -11.50
CA TRP A 63 -5.13 -1.43 -10.37
C TRP A 63 -4.91 -2.15 -9.04
N GLU A 64 -5.28 -3.43 -8.91
CA GLU A 64 -4.95 -4.27 -7.74
C GLU A 64 -3.51 -4.80 -7.77
N ASN A 65 -2.75 -4.53 -8.84
CA ASN A 65 -1.39 -5.01 -8.93
C ASN A 65 -0.51 -4.34 -7.87
N MET A 66 -0.09 -5.12 -6.88
CA MET A 66 0.85 -4.71 -5.85
C MET A 66 2.26 -5.21 -6.14
N HIS A 67 2.63 -5.22 -7.42
CA HIS A 67 3.96 -5.48 -7.90
C HIS A 67 4.39 -4.28 -8.75
N TRP A 68 5.49 -3.64 -8.36
CA TRP A 68 5.99 -2.43 -9.01
C TRP A 68 7.49 -2.57 -9.29
N ASP A 69 7.84 -2.49 -10.57
CA ASP A 69 9.22 -2.30 -11.02
C ASP A 69 9.55 -0.81 -10.93
N LEU A 70 10.26 -0.41 -9.87
CA LEU A 70 10.56 0.99 -9.59
C LEU A 70 11.88 1.39 -10.25
N ASP A 71 11.86 2.50 -10.98
CA ASP A 71 13.04 3.07 -11.62
C ASP A 71 13.62 4.25 -10.81
N ASN A 72 14.54 4.98 -11.42
CA ASN A 72 15.14 6.19 -10.84
C ASN A 72 14.25 7.44 -10.96
N LYS A 73 13.02 7.30 -11.46
CA LYS A 73 12.05 8.40 -11.64
C LYS A 73 10.77 8.18 -10.85
N THR A 74 10.48 6.95 -10.49
CA THR A 74 9.27 6.53 -9.80
C THR A 74 9.62 5.96 -8.45
N PHE A 75 9.13 6.61 -7.40
CA PHE A 75 9.40 6.21 -6.04
C PHE A 75 8.07 5.98 -5.32
N ILE A 76 8.06 4.98 -4.43
CA ILE A 76 6.94 4.74 -3.53
C ILE A 76 7.43 4.94 -2.11
N LEU A 77 6.70 5.75 -1.35
CA LEU A 77 6.91 5.87 0.07
C LEU A 77 5.66 5.45 0.82
N ASN A 78 5.74 4.33 1.54
CA ASN A 78 4.62 3.79 2.30
C ASN A 78 4.51 4.48 3.65
N ASP A 79 3.32 4.99 3.96
CA ASP A 79 3.03 5.69 5.20
C ASP A 79 2.18 4.82 6.13
N TYR A 80 1.19 4.10 5.57
CA TYR A 80 0.32 3.23 6.34
C TYR A 80 -0.06 1.96 5.58
N VAL A 81 -0.39 0.92 6.33
CA VAL A 81 -0.90 -0.36 5.83
C VAL A 81 -2.20 -0.71 6.57
N GLY A 82 -3.14 -1.32 5.85
CA GLY A 82 -4.34 -1.88 6.44
C GLY A 82 -4.66 -3.22 5.81
N VAL A 83 -5.21 -4.13 6.61
CA VAL A 83 -5.56 -5.48 6.17
C VAL A 83 -6.99 -5.77 6.59
N TRP A 84 -7.74 -6.40 5.70
CA TRP A 84 -8.94 -7.14 6.04
C TRP A 84 -8.57 -8.62 5.95
N PRO A 85 -8.47 -9.34 7.08
CA PRO A 85 -8.16 -10.77 7.06
C PRO A 85 -9.36 -11.56 6.51
N ASP A 86 -9.14 -12.81 6.13
CA ASP A 86 -10.23 -13.70 5.73
C ASP A 86 -11.19 -13.94 6.90
N GLU A 87 -12.38 -13.36 6.84
CA GLU A 87 -13.29 -13.28 8.01
C GLU A 87 -13.77 -14.65 8.49
N THR A 88 -14.03 -15.54 7.53
CA THR A 88 -14.65 -16.84 7.82
C THR A 88 -13.59 -17.84 8.26
N GLY A 89 -12.48 -17.94 7.52
CA GLY A 89 -11.40 -18.87 7.79
C GLY A 89 -10.44 -18.43 8.89
N GLN A 90 -10.22 -17.13 9.05
CA GLN A 90 -9.19 -16.55 9.92
C GLN A 90 -7.80 -17.21 9.75
N ASN A 91 -7.46 -17.53 8.51
CA ASN A 91 -6.26 -18.25 8.15
C ASN A 91 -5.07 -17.34 7.81
N LEU A 92 -5.28 -16.05 7.59
CA LEU A 92 -4.20 -15.09 7.37
C LEU A 92 -3.29 -14.98 8.60
N ARG A 93 -1.99 -15.29 8.41
CA ARG A 93 -0.99 -15.25 9.48
C ARG A 93 -0.14 -13.99 9.44
N THR A 94 0.41 -13.68 8.28
CA THR A 94 1.37 -12.57 8.14
C THR A 94 1.24 -11.86 6.82
N VAL A 95 1.48 -10.55 6.83
CA VAL A 95 1.63 -9.72 5.63
C VAL A 95 2.91 -8.90 5.70
N TRP A 96 3.50 -8.58 4.56
CA TRP A 96 4.70 -7.77 4.47
C TRP A 96 4.84 -7.15 3.08
N TRP A 97 5.74 -6.17 2.97
CA TRP A 97 6.26 -5.75 1.67
C TRP A 97 7.65 -6.33 1.46
N GLU A 98 8.00 -6.61 0.22
CA GLU A 98 9.36 -6.95 -0.18
C GLU A 98 9.90 -5.88 -1.13
N TYR A 99 11.13 -5.44 -0.88
CA TYR A 99 11.82 -4.44 -1.69
C TYR A 99 13.20 -4.97 -2.03
N GLY A 100 13.47 -5.28 -3.30
CA GLY A 100 14.80 -5.77 -3.73
C GLY A 100 15.29 -6.98 -2.92
N GLY A 101 14.38 -7.90 -2.56
CA GLY A 101 14.69 -9.09 -1.73
C GLY A 101 14.76 -8.83 -0.23
N VAL A 102 14.34 -7.64 0.23
CA VAL A 102 14.34 -7.26 1.64
C VAL A 102 12.90 -7.17 2.15
N GLU A 103 12.56 -7.98 3.15
CA GLU A 103 11.23 -7.98 3.77
C GLU A 103 11.04 -6.81 4.74
N TYR A 104 9.84 -6.23 4.76
CA TYR A 104 9.43 -5.16 5.66
C TYR A 104 8.06 -5.42 6.28
N PRO A 105 7.91 -5.21 7.59
CA PRO A 105 8.77 -4.40 8.47
C PRO A 105 10.08 -5.11 8.85
N GLN A 106 11.16 -4.34 9.05
CA GLN A 106 12.42 -4.86 9.59
C GLN A 106 12.57 -4.43 11.07
N PRO A 107 11.83 -5.03 12.01
CA PRO A 107 12.09 -4.77 13.41
C PRO A 107 13.44 -5.38 13.82
N PHE A 108 14.06 -4.78 14.83
CA PHE A 108 15.30 -5.27 15.42
C PHE A 108 15.14 -6.65 16.09
N ILE A 109 13.90 -7.04 16.42
CA ILE A 109 13.52 -8.32 17.03
C ILE A 109 12.32 -8.86 16.25
N ALA A 110 12.30 -10.16 15.96
CA ALA A 110 11.19 -10.85 15.30
C ALA A 110 9.83 -10.55 15.98
N PRO A 111 8.71 -10.55 15.24
CA PRO A 111 8.55 -11.05 13.86
C PRO A 111 8.93 -10.03 12.76
N THR A 112 9.60 -10.50 11.69
CA THR A 112 9.99 -9.70 10.50
C THR A 112 8.84 -9.39 9.54
N ARG A 113 7.62 -9.76 9.92
CA ARG A 113 6.39 -9.61 9.14
C ARG A 113 5.30 -9.14 10.08
N TRP A 114 4.32 -8.41 9.56
CA TRP A 114 3.17 -8.03 10.38
C TRP A 114 2.32 -9.26 10.66
N ASP A 115 2.23 -9.67 11.93
CA ASP A 115 1.35 -10.76 12.36
C ASP A 115 -0.09 -10.26 12.43
N THR A 116 -0.97 -10.90 11.66
CA THR A 116 -2.38 -10.53 11.52
C THR A 116 -3.31 -11.23 12.50
N ARG A 117 -2.80 -12.18 13.29
CA ARG A 117 -3.61 -12.95 14.25
C ARG A 117 -3.97 -12.16 15.52
N PHE A 118 -3.25 -11.07 15.80
CA PHE A 118 -3.40 -10.30 17.03
C PHE A 118 -3.57 -8.80 16.74
N ASN A 119 -4.82 -8.31 16.72
CA ASN A 119 -5.16 -6.88 16.64
C ASN A 119 -4.39 -6.13 15.52
N PHE A 120 -4.15 -6.78 14.38
CA PHE A 120 -3.55 -6.08 13.26
C PHE A 120 -4.62 -5.30 12.53
N ASN A 121 -4.58 -4.00 12.78
CA ASN A 121 -5.26 -2.95 12.07
C ASN A 121 -6.23 -3.36 10.96
N GLU A 122 -7.41 -3.77 11.40
CA GLU A 122 -8.54 -4.12 10.55
C GLU A 122 -9.05 -2.85 9.89
N LEU A 123 -8.98 -2.82 8.56
CA LEU A 123 -9.50 -1.72 7.76
C LEU A 123 -10.90 -1.30 8.21
N PRO A 124 -11.18 -0.01 8.46
CA PRO A 124 -12.53 0.50 8.27
C PRO A 124 -12.69 0.92 6.81
N LEU A 125 -13.26 0.04 5.98
CA LEU A 125 -14.12 0.46 4.87
C LEU A 125 -15.56 0.03 5.21
N GLY A 126 -16.11 0.61 6.28
CA GLY A 126 -17.51 0.46 6.71
C GLY A 126 -17.92 -0.96 7.10
N MET A 127 -17.86 -1.31 8.39
CA MET A 127 -18.56 -2.50 8.90
C MET A 127 -20.08 -2.25 8.99
N PRO A 128 -20.93 -3.29 8.85
CA PRO A 128 -22.35 -3.20 9.17
C PRO A 128 -22.57 -2.96 10.67
N ALA A 129 -23.66 -2.28 11.00
CA ALA A 129 -23.93 -1.64 12.29
C ALA A 129 -24.25 -2.57 13.48
N HIS A 130 -23.65 -3.77 13.60
CA HIS A 130 -24.22 -4.82 14.46
C HIS A 130 -23.33 -5.39 15.58
N THR A 131 -22.11 -4.90 15.83
CA THR A 131 -21.27 -5.43 16.93
C THR A 131 -20.65 -4.32 17.78
N GLY A 132 -20.80 -4.46 19.10
CA GLY A 132 -20.50 -3.43 20.11
C GLY A 132 -19.01 -3.17 20.36
N ILE A 133 -18.77 -1.98 20.92
CA ILE A 133 -17.48 -1.29 21.17
C ILE A 133 -16.72 -0.97 19.87
N LEU A 134 -17.01 0.24 19.37
CA LEU A 134 -16.38 0.89 18.23
C LEU A 134 -14.95 1.35 18.58
N SER A 135 -13.96 0.45 18.55
CA SER A 135 -12.57 0.88 18.42
C SER A 135 -12.24 1.00 16.94
N TYR A 136 -12.19 2.24 16.44
CA TYR A 136 -11.64 2.53 15.12
C TYR A 136 -10.17 2.10 15.08
N HIS A 137 -9.86 1.07 14.29
CA HIS A 137 -8.49 0.64 13.97
C HIS A 137 -8.12 1.15 12.57
N GLY A 138 -8.09 2.48 12.38
CA GLY A 138 -7.67 3.09 11.11
C GLY A 138 -6.25 2.70 10.72
N PRO A 139 -5.89 2.74 9.42
CA PRO A 139 -4.65 2.20 8.86
C PRO A 139 -3.41 2.32 9.77
N LYS A 140 -2.67 1.22 9.96
CA LYS A 140 -1.51 1.16 10.85
C LYS A 140 -0.37 1.98 10.26
N PRO A 141 0.22 2.93 11.00
CA PRO A 141 1.44 3.60 10.56
C PRO A 141 2.58 2.59 10.46
N VAL A 142 3.35 2.68 9.38
CA VAL A 142 4.52 1.81 9.21
C VAL A 142 5.60 2.19 10.23
N ASP A 143 6.26 1.20 10.83
CA ASP A 143 7.28 1.44 11.87
C ASP A 143 8.45 2.28 11.35
N ARG A 144 8.76 2.13 10.06
CA ARG A 144 9.77 2.93 9.34
C ARG A 144 9.25 3.26 7.95
N LYS A 145 9.29 4.53 7.60
CA LYS A 145 9.00 4.98 6.23
C LYS A 145 10.19 4.68 5.35
N LEU A 146 9.96 3.95 4.27
CA LEU A 146 10.98 3.53 3.34
C LEU A 146 10.67 4.13 1.98
N LEU A 147 11.74 4.47 1.27
CA LEU A 147 11.67 4.93 -0.10
C LEU A 147 12.03 3.75 -0.99
N GLY A 148 11.03 3.15 -1.64
CA GLY A 148 11.28 2.18 -2.71
C GLY A 148 11.74 2.91 -3.97
N THR A 149 12.86 2.47 -4.55
CA THR A 149 13.41 3.00 -5.81
C THR A 149 14.43 2.03 -6.39
N ASN A 150 14.59 2.03 -7.72
CA ASN A 150 15.59 1.25 -8.44
C ASN A 150 15.60 -0.25 -8.08
N GLU A 151 14.44 -0.77 -7.69
CA GLU A 151 14.25 -2.12 -7.16
C GLU A 151 12.77 -2.53 -7.37
N ILE A 152 12.52 -3.83 -7.37
CA ILE A 152 11.15 -4.35 -7.34
C ILE A 152 10.58 -4.14 -5.94
N MET A 153 9.38 -3.56 -5.86
CA MET A 153 8.57 -3.51 -4.66
C MET A 153 7.32 -4.37 -4.85
N GLU A 154 6.99 -5.20 -3.86
CA GLU A 154 5.78 -6.00 -3.89
C GLU A 154 5.11 -6.17 -2.51
N ALA A 155 3.80 -6.42 -2.50
CA ALA A 155 3.07 -6.83 -1.30
C ALA A 155 2.82 -8.34 -1.31
N ARG A 156 3.08 -8.99 -0.17
CA ARG A 156 2.91 -10.43 0.00
C ARG A 156 2.12 -10.77 1.25
N ILE A 157 1.42 -11.90 1.18
CA ILE A 157 0.64 -12.48 2.28
C ILE A 157 1.04 -13.95 2.49
N LEU A 158 0.80 -14.47 3.70
CA LEU A 158 1.04 -15.86 4.05
C LEU A 158 0.00 -16.34 5.06
N ASP A 159 -0.55 -17.52 4.79
CA ASP A 159 -1.50 -18.18 5.66
C ASP A 159 -0.84 -18.91 6.85
N ASN A 160 -1.68 -19.45 7.73
CA ASN A 160 -1.30 -20.16 8.95
C ASN A 160 -1.06 -21.67 8.73
N GLY A 161 -1.06 -22.15 7.48
CA GLY A 161 -1.04 -23.57 7.12
C GLY A 161 -2.38 -24.12 6.64
N ALA A 162 -3.44 -23.31 6.64
CA ALA A 162 -4.68 -23.57 5.94
C ALA A 162 -4.88 -22.55 4.81
N ALA A 163 -5.32 -23.02 3.65
CA ALA A 163 -5.52 -22.14 2.50
C ALA A 163 -6.61 -21.10 2.79
N ILE A 164 -6.33 -19.85 2.43
CA ILE A 164 -7.32 -18.79 2.38
C ILE A 164 -8.08 -18.93 1.07
N ASN A 165 -9.41 -18.97 1.10
CA ASN A 165 -10.20 -19.06 -0.13
C ASN A 165 -10.23 -17.72 -0.89
N ASN A 166 -11.00 -17.68 -1.97
CA ASN A 166 -11.19 -16.51 -2.83
C ASN A 166 -12.68 -16.15 -3.01
N ILE A 167 -13.53 -16.55 -2.06
CA ILE A 167 -14.97 -16.23 -2.08
C ILE A 167 -15.22 -14.87 -1.42
N ARG A 168 -16.38 -14.25 -1.70
CA ARG A 168 -16.70 -12.87 -1.28
C ARG A 168 -16.52 -12.58 0.22
N LEU A 169 -16.70 -13.58 1.08
CA LEU A 169 -16.61 -13.47 2.56
C LEU A 169 -15.34 -14.14 3.13
N ASP A 170 -14.51 -14.71 2.27
CA ASP A 170 -13.32 -15.46 2.66
C ASP A 170 -12.22 -15.16 1.63
N ASN A 171 -11.76 -13.92 1.69
CA ASN A 171 -10.63 -13.37 0.95
C ASN A 171 -9.93 -12.32 1.83
N VAL A 172 -8.71 -11.97 1.43
CA VAL A 172 -7.89 -10.96 2.09
C VAL A 172 -7.94 -9.70 1.26
N LEU A 173 -8.13 -8.56 1.91
CA LEU A 173 -7.93 -7.24 1.33
C LEU A 173 -6.68 -6.64 1.95
N PHE A 174 -5.63 -6.45 1.16
CA PHE A 174 -4.48 -5.66 1.56
C PHE A 174 -4.64 -4.25 1.00
N ALA A 175 -4.43 -3.22 1.81
CA ALA A 175 -4.45 -1.84 1.38
C ALA A 175 -3.25 -1.08 1.92
N GLN A 176 -2.76 -0.14 1.12
CA GLN A 176 -1.67 0.76 1.48
C GLN A 176 -2.07 2.21 1.25
N TRP A 177 -1.59 3.07 2.14
CA TRP A 177 -1.60 4.51 1.98
C TRP A 177 -0.17 4.98 1.84
N SER A 178 0.12 5.53 0.68
CA SER A 178 1.47 5.81 0.26
C SER A 178 1.53 7.15 -0.45
N ARG A 179 2.75 7.59 -0.71
CA ARG A 179 3.04 8.72 -1.59
C ARG A 179 3.83 8.21 -2.76
N LYS A 180 3.34 8.46 -3.97
CA LYS A 180 4.09 8.23 -5.19
C LYS A 180 4.85 9.51 -5.53
N VAL A 181 6.16 9.38 -5.73
CA VAL A 181 7.02 10.48 -6.16
C VAL A 181 7.44 10.24 -7.60
N GLU A 182 7.21 11.21 -8.47
CA GLU A 182 7.50 11.12 -9.90
C GLU A 182 8.37 12.31 -10.32
N PHE A 183 9.44 12.05 -11.10
CA PHE A 183 10.35 13.06 -11.68
C PHE A 183 10.17 13.19 -13.19
#